data_AF-A0A9D6HX39-F1
#
_entry.id   AF-A0A9D6HX39-F1
#
_cell.length_a   1.000
_cell.length_b   1.000
_cell.length_c   1.000
_cell.angle_alpha   90.00
_cell.angle_beta   90.00
_cell.angle_gamma   90.00
#
_symmetry.space_group_name_H-M   'P 1'
#
loop_
_entity.id
_entity.type
_entity.pdbx_description
1 polymer ?
#
loop_
_entity_poly.entity_id
_entity_poly.type
_entity_poly.pdbx_seq_one_letter_code
_entity_poly.pdbx_strand_id
1 'polypeptide(L)' 'FLGLRAASLKEFLACIKEVDVHSIKFHQSRGDFRAWLENELHEVELARGIGGLNPHMDGDELRKKIVGLLTETSKS' A
#
# COMPACT_ATOMS: atom_id res chain seq x y z
N PHE A 1 14.62 9.81 1.24
CA PHE A 1 13.42 10.05 2.06
C PHE A 1 12.47 10.91 1.23
N LEU A 2 11.24 10.46 0.95
CA LEU A 2 10.30 11.17 0.06
C LEU A 2 9.47 12.26 0.78
N GLY A 3 9.56 12.36 2.12
CA GLY A 3 8.87 13.39 2.91
C GLY A 3 7.38 13.14 3.17
N LEU A 4 6.77 12.17 2.48
CA LEU A 4 5.37 11.80 2.67
C LEU A 4 5.19 10.88 3.88
N ARG A 5 4.17 11.15 4.68
CA ARG A 5 3.75 10.35 5.84
C ARG A 5 2.25 10.09 5.73
N ALA A 6 1.84 8.89 6.10
CA ALA A 6 0.44 8.54 6.28
C ALA A 6 0.23 8.11 7.73
N ALA A 7 -0.83 8.60 8.36
CA ALA A 7 -1.30 8.20 9.68
C ALA A 7 -2.67 7.52 9.62
N SER A 8 -3.27 7.40 8.43
CA SER A 8 -4.55 6.74 8.19
C SER A 8 -4.59 6.04 6.83
N LEU A 9 -5.53 5.12 6.64
CA LEU A 9 -5.77 4.48 5.32
C LEU A 9 -6.08 5.50 4.22
N LYS A 10 -6.80 6.58 4.55
CA LYS A 10 -7.13 7.64 3.61
C LYS A 10 -5.88 8.38 3.13
N GLU A 11 -4.99 8.74 4.05
CA GLU A 11 -3.72 9.39 3.73
C GLU A 11 -2.78 8.45 2.97
N PHE A 12 -2.76 7.18 3.34
CA PHE A 12 -1.98 6.17 2.62
C PHE A 12 -2.47 6.00 1.19
N LEU A 13 -3.78 5.91 0.97
CA LEU A 13 -4.38 5.89 -0.35
C LEU A 13 -4.01 7.13 -1.19
N ALA A 14 -4.03 8.32 -0.58
CA ALA A 14 -3.61 9.54 -1.24
C ALA A 14 -2.11 9.47 -1.63
N CYS A 15 -1.25 9.00 -0.73
CA CYS A 15 0.17 8.83 -1.03
C CYS A 15 0.41 7.85 -2.19
N ILE A 16 -0.22 6.67 -2.18
CA ILE A 16 -0.04 5.64 -3.21
C ILE A 16 -0.45 6.12 -4.61
N LYS A 17 -1.44 7.03 -4.71
CA LYS A 17 -1.87 7.62 -5.99
C LYS A 17 -0.83 8.57 -6.59
N GLU A 18 -0.05 9.25 -5.75
CA GLU A 18 0.85 10.33 -6.18
C GLU A 18 2.33 9.89 -6.29
N VAL A 19 2.79 8.99 -5.42
CA VAL A 19 4.21 8.61 -5.39
C VAL A 19 4.63 7.82 -6.63
N ASP A 20 5.89 8.01 -7.03
CA ASP A 20 6.49 7.27 -8.13
C ASP A 20 6.41 5.74 -7.94
N VAL A 21 6.15 5.02 -9.03
CA VAL A 21 5.97 3.55 -8.99
C VAL A 21 7.21 2.80 -8.51
N HIS A 22 8.42 3.33 -8.70
CA HIS A 22 9.64 2.75 -8.14
C HIS A 22 9.61 2.77 -6.61
N SER A 23 9.02 3.80 -6.00
CA SER A 23 8.86 3.89 -4.55
C SER A 23 7.87 2.84 -4.04
N ILE A 24 6.77 2.64 -4.76
CA ILE A 24 5.78 1.60 -4.44
C ILE A 24 6.43 0.23 -4.49
N LYS A 25 7.16 -0.08 -5.57
CA LYS A 25 7.85 -1.37 -5.73
C LYS A 25 8.91 -1.58 -4.64
N PHE A 26 9.69 -0.54 -4.32
CA PHE A 26 10.71 -0.60 -3.27
C PHE A 26 10.10 -0.99 -1.92
N HIS A 27 9.08 -0.26 -1.45
CA HIS A 27 8.44 -0.51 -0.17
C HIS A 27 7.64 -1.82 -0.14
N GLN A 28 6.97 -2.18 -1.25
CA GLN A 28 6.28 -3.46 -1.38
C GLN A 28 7.27 -4.63 -1.28
N SER A 29 8.43 -4.55 -1.94
CA SER A 29 9.43 -5.63 -1.93
C SER A 29 10.01 -5.91 -0.56
N ARG A 30 10.04 -4.90 0.32
CA ARG A 30 10.49 -5.01 1.70
C ARG A 30 9.40 -5.47 2.67
N GLY A 31 8.15 -5.50 2.23
CA GLY A 31 7.00 -5.75 3.09
C GLY A 31 6.63 -4.57 4.01
N ASP A 32 7.12 -3.37 3.72
CA ASP A 32 6.92 -2.19 4.58
C ASP A 32 5.42 -1.86 4.72
N PHE A 33 4.66 -1.93 3.62
CA PHE A 33 3.22 -1.66 3.63
C PHE A 33 2.44 -2.67 4.46
N ARG A 34 2.75 -3.97 4.31
CA ARG A 34 2.13 -5.03 5.12
C ARG A 34 2.40 -4.78 6.60
N ALA A 35 3.67 -4.59 6.98
CA ALA A 35 4.06 -4.42 8.37
C ALA A 35 3.38 -3.20 9.01
N TRP A 36 3.30 -2.08 8.28
CA TRP A 36 2.64 -0.87 8.77
C TRP A 36 1.12 -1.07 8.95
N LEU A 37 0.44 -1.65 7.95
CA LEU A 37 -1.00 -1.93 8.02
C LEU A 37 -1.34 -2.89 9.17
N GLU A 38 -0.56 -3.94 9.35
CA GLU A 38 -0.78 -4.98 10.37
C GLU A 38 -0.49 -4.45 11.79
N ASN A 39 0.64 -3.76 11.98
CA ASN A 39 1.11 -3.42 13.32
C ASN A 39 0.61 -2.06 13.82
N GLU A 40 0.48 -1.07 12.94
CA GLU A 40 0.12 0.31 13.35
C GLU A 40 -1.38 0.60 13.19
N LEU A 41 -2.02 0.02 12.16
CA LEU A 41 -3.45 0.22 11.89
C LEU A 41 -4.31 -0.98 12.25
N HIS A 42 -3.71 -2.12 12.60
CA HIS A 42 -4.42 -3.36 12.93
C HIS A 42 -5.33 -3.88 11.80
N GLU A 43 -5.01 -3.53 10.55
CA GLU A 43 -5.76 -3.88 9.34
C GLU A 43 -5.29 -5.22 8.76
N VAL A 44 -5.49 -6.31 9.51
CA VAL A 44 -4.86 -7.63 9.25
C VAL A 44 -5.22 -8.20 7.87
N GLU A 45 -6.51 -8.17 7.49
CA GLU A 45 -6.94 -8.74 6.19
C GLU A 45 -6.44 -7.91 5.00
N LEU A 46 -6.44 -6.58 5.14
CA LEU A 46 -5.89 -5.67 4.14
C LEU A 46 -4.36 -5.83 4.02
N ALA A 47 -3.66 -5.99 5.15
CA ALA A 47 -2.23 -6.26 5.19
C ALA A 47 -1.90 -7.60 4.48
N ARG A 48 -2.73 -8.64 4.67
CA ARG A 48 -2.59 -9.91 3.95
C ARG A 48 -2.80 -9.74 2.44
N GLY A 49 -3.85 -9.00 2.04
CA GLY A 49 -4.15 -8.73 0.64
C GLY A 49 -3.03 -7.97 -0.07
N ILE A 50 -2.58 -6.85 0.52
CA ILE A 50 -1.50 -6.04 -0.04
C ILE A 50 -0.18 -6.80 0.01
N GLY A 51 0.15 -7.46 1.11
CA GLY A 51 1.40 -8.23 1.27
C GLY A 51 1.53 -9.43 0.32
N GLY A 52 0.42 -9.93 -0.22
CA GLY A 52 0.41 -11.02 -1.21
C GLY A 52 0.69 -10.59 -2.66
N LEU A 53 0.78 -9.29 -2.94
CA LEU A 53 1.03 -8.79 -4.28
C LEU A 53 2.50 -8.98 -4.70
N ASN A 54 2.73 -9.42 -5.93
CA ASN A 54 4.07 -9.60 -6.49
C ASN A 54 4.77 -8.24 -6.70
N PRO A 55 5.86 -7.91 -5.97
CA PRO A 55 6.56 -6.63 -6.12
C PRO A 55 7.28 -6.47 -7.47
N HIS A 56 7.53 -7.55 -8.20
CA HIS A 56 8.25 -7.52 -9.48
C HIS A 56 7.35 -7.25 -10.69
N MET A 57 6.03 -7.18 -10.50
CA MET A 57 5.09 -6.87 -11.58
C MET A 57 5.23 -5.42 -12.07
N ASP A 58 4.46 -5.08 -13.10
CA ASP A 58 4.40 -3.70 -13.60
C ASP A 58 4.03 -2.73 -12.48
N GLY A 59 4.69 -1.57 -12.44
CA GLY A 59 4.56 -0.61 -11.35
C GLY A 59 3.18 0.02 -11.27
N ASP A 60 2.58 0.33 -12.42
CA ASP A 60 1.23 0.89 -12.49
C ASP A 60 0.17 -0.19 -12.20
N GLU A 61 0.39 -1.43 -12.63
CA GLU A 61 -0.47 -2.55 -12.23
C GLU A 61 -0.44 -2.76 -10.71
N LEU A 62 0.74 -2.76 -10.10
CA LEU A 62 0.89 -2.87 -8.65
C LEU A 62 0.16 -1.75 -7.92
N ARG A 63 0.33 -0.50 -8.38
CA ARG A 63 -0.41 0.66 -7.82
C ARG A 63 -1.91 0.44 -7.90
N LYS A 64 -2.44 0.03 -9.06
CA LYS A 64 -3.89 -0.21 -9.25
C LYS A 64 -4.43 -1.26 -8.30
N LYS A 65 -3.69 -2.37 -8.07
CA LYS A 65 -4.11 -3.42 -7.14
C LYS A 65 -4.14 -2.93 -5.69
N ILE A 66 -3.11 -2.20 -5.25
CA ILE A 66 -3.06 -1.61 -3.90
C ILE A 66 -4.22 -0.62 -3.72
N VAL A 67 -4.46 0.26 -4.69
CA VAL A 67 -5.58 1.22 -4.65
C VAL A 67 -6.92 0.50 -4.59
N GLY A 68 -7.12 -0.54 -5.38
CA GLY A 68 -8.34 -1.35 -5.38
C GLY A 68 -8.66 -1.89 -3.98
N LEU A 69 -7.69 -2.59 -3.38
CA LEU A 69 -7.82 -3.15 -2.03
C LEU A 69 -8.15 -2.07 -0.98
N LEU A 70 -7.46 -0.93 -1.01
CA LEU A 70 -7.71 0.18 -0.08
C LEU A 70 -9.12 0.78 -0.22
N THR A 71 -9.66 0.84 -1.44
CA THR A 71 -11.00 1.40 -1.69
C THR A 71 -12.13 0.44 -1.35
N GLU A 72 -11.90 -0.87 -1.40
CA GLU A 72 -12.88 -1.88 -1.00
C GLU A 72 -13.04 -1.93 0.52
N THR A 73 -11.92 -1.84 1.27
CA THR A 73 -11.93 -1.77 2.74
C THR A 73 -12.67 -0.53 3.25
N SER A 74 -12.59 0.61 2.55
CA SER A 74 -13.26 1.86 2.95
C SER A 74 -14.79 1.86 2.78
N LYS A 75 -15.38 0.79 2.22
CA LYS A 75 -16.83 0.63 2.00
C LYS A 75 -17.51 -0.33 2.98
N SER A 76 -16.72 -1.05 3.78
CA SER A 76 -17.20 -1.99 4.80
C SER A 76 -17.26 -1.29 6.15
#